data_AF-A0A9E2GQN8-F1
#
_entry.id   AF-A0A9E2GQN8-F1
#
_cell.length_a   1.000
_cell.length_b   1.000
_cell.length_c   1.000
_cell.angle_alpha   90.00
_cell.angle_beta   90.00
_cell.angle_gamma   90.00
#
_symmetry.space_group_name_H-M   'P 1'
#
loop_
_entity.id
_entity.type
_entity.pdbx_description
1 polymer ?
#
loop_
_entity_poly.entity_id
_entity_poly.type
_entity_poly.pdbx_seq_one_letter_code
_entity_poly.pdbx_strand_id
1 'polypeptide(L)'
;MKNLKNLLSVCVAVTAVLFGVNCGSADRTPEELCEKFVGCETIADQDTCLQSMGTLELSEACIDEMLAASCEDHNSGNPSYWGTCFDSCSTDARLCENDRLILCTGTTEFVYDCERVCRYDMGGTYTGECGAVSSSGQVSDHGAVCWCEVQ
;
A
#
# COMPACT_ATOMS: atom_id res chain seq x y z
N MET A 1 4.04 37.49 40.67
CA MET A 1 3.61 37.95 39.33
C MET A 1 3.37 36.73 38.46
N LYS A 2 2.12 36.57 37.98
CA LYS A 2 1.67 35.97 36.69
C LYS A 2 2.22 34.58 36.32
N ASN A 3 1.51 33.49 36.61
CA ASN A 3 0.48 32.84 35.75
C ASN A 3 0.91 32.65 34.29
N LEU A 4 1.45 31.47 33.96
CA LEU A 4 1.49 30.96 32.59
C LEU A 4 0.23 30.10 32.35
N LYS A 5 -0.79 30.71 31.75
CA LYS A 5 -1.89 30.02 31.09
C LYS A 5 -1.78 30.31 29.59
N ASN A 6 -2.22 29.33 28.81
CA ASN A 6 -2.54 29.37 27.38
C ASN A 6 -1.42 28.91 26.42
N LEU A 7 -1.40 27.58 26.23
CA LEU A 7 -1.27 26.97 24.92
C LEU A 7 -2.37 27.52 24.00
N LEU A 8 -1.98 28.30 23.00
CA LEU A 8 -2.77 28.53 21.80
C LEU A 8 -1.81 28.33 20.63
N SER A 9 -1.85 27.10 20.11
CA SER A 9 -1.24 26.73 18.84
C SER A 9 -1.99 27.50 17.75
N VAL A 10 -1.33 28.52 17.21
CA VAL A 10 -1.80 29.25 16.03
C VAL A 10 -0.71 29.05 14.98
N CYS A 11 -0.97 28.17 14.02
CA CYS A 11 -0.20 28.08 12.80
C CYS A 11 -0.43 29.36 11.99
N VAL A 12 0.43 30.36 12.22
CA VAL A 12 0.51 31.55 11.38
C VAL A 12 1.21 31.14 10.09
N ALA A 13 0.48 31.19 8.98
CA ALA A 13 1.02 31.12 7.63
C ALA A 13 1.97 32.31 7.41
N VAL A 14 3.28 32.05 7.34
CA VAL A 14 4.27 33.03 6.91
C VAL A 14 4.82 32.58 5.57
N THR A 15 4.48 33.36 4.56
CA THR A 15 4.98 33.28 3.20
C THR A 15 6.48 33.58 3.16
N ALA A 16 7.22 32.78 2.37
CA ALA A 16 8.50 33.05 1.73
C ALA A 16 9.77 32.34 2.29
N VAL A 17 10.16 31.30 1.53
CA VAL A 17 11.52 30.94 1.08
C VAL A 17 12.38 30.05 2.00
N LEU A 18 12.45 28.77 1.56
CA LEU A 18 13.56 27.82 1.66
C LEU A 18 14.02 27.39 3.06
N PHE A 19 13.34 26.39 3.63
CA PHE A 19 13.85 25.02 3.78
C PHE A 19 12.60 24.15 3.96
N GLY A 20 12.40 23.20 3.03
CA GLY A 20 11.26 22.31 3.00
C GLY A 20 11.20 21.45 4.24
N VAL A 21 10.50 21.92 5.27
CA VAL A 21 9.87 21.04 6.23
C VAL A 21 8.61 20.59 5.51
N ASN A 22 8.71 19.46 4.82
CA ASN A 22 7.54 18.74 4.34
C ASN A 22 6.77 18.34 5.61
N CYS A 23 5.88 19.21 6.10
CA CYS A 23 4.86 18.82 7.06
C CYS A 23 4.13 17.66 6.39
N GLY A 24 4.38 16.46 6.92
CA GLY A 24 4.32 15.20 6.20
C GLY A 24 3.19 15.13 5.19
N SER A 25 3.49 14.57 4.02
CA SER A 25 2.57 13.60 3.45
C SER A 25 2.15 12.73 4.64
N ALA A 26 0.97 13.00 5.20
CA ALA A 26 0.35 12.04 6.08
C ALA A 26 0.34 10.79 5.21
N ASP A 27 1.13 9.78 5.59
CA ASP A 27 1.06 8.47 4.96
C ASP A 27 -0.43 8.15 4.95
N ARG A 28 -1.08 8.28 3.80
CA ARG A 28 -2.49 7.92 3.69
C ARG A 28 -2.46 6.42 3.77
N THR A 29 -2.81 5.96 4.96
CA THR A 29 -2.50 4.61 5.33
C THR A 29 -3.47 3.70 4.58
N PRO A 30 -3.07 2.47 4.23
CA PRO A 30 -3.97 1.50 3.62
C PRO A 30 -5.33 1.34 4.32
N GLU A 31 -5.41 1.69 5.60
CA GLU A 31 -6.60 1.69 6.43
C GLU A 31 -7.68 2.66 5.92
N GLU A 32 -7.33 3.87 5.47
CA GLU A 32 -8.31 4.83 4.92
C GLU A 32 -8.95 4.29 3.64
N LEU A 33 -8.12 3.70 2.78
CA LEU A 33 -8.58 3.02 1.57
C LEU A 33 -9.48 1.83 1.93
N CYS A 34 -9.12 1.07 2.96
CA CYS A 34 -9.90 -0.08 3.40
C CYS A 34 -11.24 0.28 4.04
N GLU A 35 -11.31 1.37 4.81
CA GLU A 35 -12.57 1.91 5.31
C GLU A 35 -13.54 2.24 4.16
N LYS A 36 -13.01 2.77 3.05
CA LYS A 36 -13.79 3.05 1.84
C LYS A 36 -14.31 1.76 1.18
N PHE A 37 -13.45 0.76 0.96
CA PHE A 37 -13.85 -0.51 0.34
C PHE A 37 -14.87 -1.29 1.19
N VAL A 38 -14.68 -1.32 2.51
CA VAL A 38 -15.62 -1.93 3.46
C VAL A 38 -16.94 -1.15 3.47
N GLY A 39 -16.89 0.17 3.49
CA GLY A 39 -18.09 1.03 3.42
C GLY A 39 -18.88 0.91 2.12
N CYS A 40 -18.21 0.51 1.03
CA CYS A 40 -18.84 0.20 -0.25
C CYS A 40 -19.27 -1.28 -0.40
N GLU A 41 -19.09 -2.10 0.65
CA GLU A 41 -19.38 -3.53 0.69
C GLU A 41 -18.65 -4.34 -0.41
N THR A 42 -17.55 -3.80 -0.94
CA THR A 42 -16.73 -4.46 -1.97
C THR A 42 -15.81 -5.52 -1.36
N ILE A 43 -15.40 -5.32 -0.10
CA ILE A 43 -14.62 -6.26 0.70
C ILE A 43 -15.36 -6.46 2.04
N ALA A 44 -15.33 -7.70 2.56
CA ALA A 44 -16.12 -8.11 3.72
C ALA A 44 -15.77 -7.36 5.02
N ASP A 45 -14.48 -7.14 5.27
CA ASP A 45 -13.99 -6.50 6.48
C ASP A 45 -12.60 -5.87 6.29
N GLN A 46 -12.18 -5.11 7.31
CA GLN A 46 -10.94 -4.35 7.30
C GLN A 46 -9.70 -5.25 7.16
N ASP A 47 -9.67 -6.39 7.84
CA ASP A 47 -8.51 -7.29 7.84
C ASP A 47 -8.32 -7.91 6.46
N THR A 48 -9.41 -8.38 5.85
CA THR A 48 -9.42 -8.90 4.47
C THR A 48 -8.98 -7.82 3.48
N CYS A 49 -9.37 -6.57 3.71
CA CYS A 49 -8.92 -5.47 2.87
C CYS A 49 -7.42 -5.19 3.04
N LEU A 50 -6.90 -5.19 4.27
CA LEU A 50 -5.48 -4.96 4.51
C LEU A 50 -4.61 -6.06 3.91
N GLN A 51 -5.08 -7.32 3.93
CA GLN A 51 -4.42 -8.44 3.27
C GLN A 51 -4.34 -8.27 1.74
N SER A 52 -5.35 -7.64 1.13
CA SER A 52 -5.43 -7.48 -0.33
C SER A 52 -4.89 -6.15 -0.83
N MET A 53 -5.44 -5.04 -0.35
CA MET A 53 -5.07 -3.68 -0.74
C MET A 53 -3.89 -3.14 0.06
N GLY A 54 -3.77 -3.52 1.34
CA GLY A 54 -2.70 -3.04 2.20
C GLY A 54 -1.32 -3.60 1.90
N THR A 55 -1.24 -4.67 1.12
CA THR A 55 0.01 -5.27 0.65
C THR A 55 0.53 -4.65 -0.65
N LEU A 56 -0.33 -3.92 -1.38
CA LEU A 56 0.03 -3.27 -2.63
C LEU A 56 0.85 -2.00 -2.39
N GLU A 57 1.82 -1.78 -3.27
CA GLU A 57 2.50 -0.51 -3.42
C GLU A 57 1.73 0.36 -4.41
N LEU A 58 0.93 1.29 -3.89
CA LEU A 58 0.12 2.21 -4.68
C LEU A 58 0.74 3.60 -4.69
N SER A 59 0.73 4.25 -5.85
CA SER A 59 1.11 5.66 -5.96
C SER A 59 0.10 6.56 -5.25
N GLU A 60 0.51 7.76 -4.82
CA GLU A 60 -0.42 8.73 -4.23
C GLU A 60 -1.58 9.07 -5.17
N ALA A 61 -1.32 9.17 -6.48
CA ALA A 61 -2.34 9.44 -7.49
C ALA A 61 -3.36 8.30 -7.60
N CYS A 62 -2.91 7.04 -7.52
CA CYS A 62 -3.83 5.90 -7.48
C CYS A 62 -4.72 5.94 -6.23
N ILE A 63 -4.13 6.21 -5.06
CA ILE A 63 -4.88 6.32 -3.80
C ILE A 63 -5.93 7.44 -3.88
N ASP A 64 -5.58 8.58 -4.46
CA ASP A 64 -6.52 9.68 -4.70
C ASP A 64 -7.72 9.27 -5.55
N GLU A 65 -7.47 8.62 -6.69
CA GLU A 65 -8.54 8.20 -7.58
C GLU A 65 -9.42 7.12 -6.95
N MET A 66 -8.82 6.17 -6.24
CA MET A 66 -9.59 5.16 -5.50
C MET A 66 -10.46 5.78 -4.40
N LEU A 67 -9.94 6.72 -3.60
CA LEU A 67 -10.74 7.35 -2.54
C LEU A 67 -11.87 8.23 -3.11
N ALA A 68 -11.62 8.88 -4.25
CA ALA A 68 -12.59 9.71 -4.95
C ALA A 68 -13.68 8.91 -5.68
N ALA A 69 -13.41 7.64 -6.02
CA ALA A 69 -14.35 6.77 -6.71
C ALA A 69 -15.64 6.55 -5.92
N SER A 70 -16.74 6.32 -6.65
CA SER A 70 -18.03 5.98 -6.04
C SER A 70 -18.07 4.48 -5.72
N CYS A 71 -18.98 4.05 -4.85
CA CYS A 71 -19.18 2.62 -4.62
C CYS A 71 -19.66 1.88 -5.88
N GLU A 72 -20.37 2.55 -6.79
CA GLU A 72 -20.73 1.98 -8.10
C GLU A 72 -19.50 1.72 -8.96
N ASP A 73 -18.53 2.64 -8.95
CA ASP A 73 -17.28 2.51 -9.70
C ASP A 73 -16.40 1.39 -9.14
N HIS A 74 -16.23 1.30 -7.81
CA HIS A 74 -15.51 0.20 -7.16
C HIS A 74 -16.10 -1.18 -7.46
N ASN A 75 -17.43 -1.28 -7.51
CA ASN A 75 -18.14 -2.52 -7.80
C ASN A 75 -18.34 -2.77 -9.29
N SER A 76 -17.83 -1.87 -10.15
CA SER A 76 -17.87 -2.08 -11.58
C SER A 76 -16.84 -3.12 -12.01
N GLY A 77 -17.09 -3.82 -13.12
CA GLY A 77 -16.10 -4.74 -13.70
C GLY A 77 -14.88 -4.04 -14.30
N ASN A 78 -14.86 -2.71 -14.37
CA ASN A 78 -13.77 -1.90 -14.91
C ASN A 78 -13.74 -0.52 -14.23
N PRO A 79 -13.24 -0.43 -12.99
CA PRO A 79 -13.20 0.81 -12.23
C PRO A 79 -12.41 1.91 -12.95
N SER A 80 -12.84 3.16 -12.83
CA SER A 80 -12.25 4.29 -13.55
C SER A 80 -10.76 4.51 -13.24
N TYR A 81 -10.33 4.16 -12.02
CA TYR A 81 -8.96 4.28 -11.55
C TYR A 81 -8.02 3.16 -12.03
N TRP A 82 -8.53 2.12 -12.71
CA TRP A 82 -7.76 0.92 -13.02
C TRP A 82 -6.48 1.22 -13.81
N GLY A 83 -6.59 2.03 -14.87
CA GLY A 83 -5.46 2.39 -15.73
C GLY A 83 -4.46 3.37 -15.10
N THR A 84 -4.84 4.04 -14.02
CA THR A 84 -3.94 4.90 -13.23
C THR A 84 -3.19 4.08 -12.18
N CYS A 85 -3.86 3.06 -11.64
CA CYS A 85 -3.38 2.28 -10.50
C CYS A 85 -2.50 1.10 -10.88
N PHE A 86 -2.74 0.48 -12.03
CA PHE A 86 -2.09 -0.77 -12.40
C PHE A 86 -1.54 -0.69 -13.82
N ASP A 87 -0.23 -0.92 -13.93
CA ASP A 87 0.45 -0.96 -15.21
C ASP A 87 0.11 -2.24 -15.98
N SER A 88 0.33 -2.20 -17.31
CA SER A 88 0.14 -3.37 -18.16
C SER A 88 1.42 -4.18 -18.31
N CYS A 89 1.29 -5.50 -18.33
CA CYS A 89 2.40 -6.42 -18.59
C CYS A 89 2.05 -7.43 -19.70
N SER A 90 3.06 -8.04 -20.31
CA SER A 90 2.88 -8.87 -21.52
C SER A 90 2.89 -10.38 -21.28
N THR A 91 3.30 -10.84 -20.11
CA THR A 91 3.46 -12.27 -19.82
C THR A 91 3.41 -12.51 -18.32
N ASP A 92 2.61 -13.49 -17.90
CA ASP A 92 2.56 -13.95 -16.50
C ASP A 92 3.96 -14.18 -15.96
N ALA A 93 4.28 -13.46 -14.89
CA ALA A 93 5.59 -13.48 -14.28
C ALA A 93 5.47 -13.13 -12.80
N ARG A 94 6.35 -13.71 -11.99
CA ARG A 94 6.50 -13.38 -10.58
C ARG A 94 7.99 -13.19 -10.29
N LEU A 95 8.38 -11.97 -9.97
CA LEU A 95 9.77 -11.58 -9.83
C LEU A 95 9.96 -10.62 -8.66
N CYS A 96 11.19 -10.55 -8.16
CA CYS A 96 11.57 -9.63 -7.10
C CYS A 96 12.45 -8.53 -7.64
N GLU A 97 12.13 -7.28 -7.29
CA GLU A 97 12.96 -6.12 -7.52
C GLU A 97 13.26 -5.45 -6.18
N ASN A 98 14.44 -5.73 -5.63
CA ASN A 98 14.76 -5.38 -4.24
C ASN A 98 13.73 -6.00 -3.29
N ASP A 99 13.15 -5.21 -2.39
CA ASP A 99 12.15 -5.63 -1.41
C ASP A 99 10.71 -5.55 -1.94
N ARG A 100 10.55 -5.60 -3.27
CA ARG A 100 9.25 -5.53 -3.97
C ARG A 100 8.99 -6.83 -4.69
N LEU A 101 7.80 -7.38 -4.51
CA LEU A 101 7.30 -8.50 -5.29
C LEU A 101 6.44 -7.98 -6.43
N ILE A 102 6.86 -8.22 -7.66
CA ILE A 102 6.11 -7.85 -8.87
C ILE A 102 5.42 -9.10 -9.39
N LEU A 103 4.10 -9.01 -9.51
CA LEU A 103 3.24 -10.04 -10.07
C LEU A 103 2.55 -9.52 -11.33
N CYS A 104 2.94 -10.06 -12.47
CA CYS A 104 2.17 -9.93 -13.69
C CYS A 104 1.19 -11.10 -13.77
N THR A 105 -0.10 -10.81 -13.87
CA THR A 105 -1.15 -11.82 -14.11
C THR A 105 -2.12 -11.34 -15.18
N GLY A 106 -2.30 -12.16 -16.22
CA GLY A 106 -2.97 -11.78 -17.45
C GLY A 106 -2.20 -10.67 -18.16
N THR A 107 -2.72 -9.45 -18.05
CA THR A 107 -2.12 -8.25 -18.64
C THR A 107 -1.92 -7.13 -17.64
N THR A 108 -2.06 -7.41 -16.33
CA THR A 108 -1.97 -6.40 -15.26
C THR A 108 -0.80 -6.70 -14.35
N GLU A 109 -0.03 -5.67 -14.04
CA GLU A 109 1.06 -5.71 -13.09
C GLU A 109 0.58 -5.22 -11.72
N PHE A 110 0.88 -6.02 -10.69
CA PHE A 110 0.70 -5.68 -9.30
C PHE A 110 2.06 -5.63 -8.63
N VAL A 111 2.36 -4.53 -7.97
CA VAL A 111 3.56 -4.38 -7.15
C VAL A 111 3.14 -4.51 -5.69
N TYR A 112 3.79 -5.42 -4.98
CA TYR A 112 3.61 -5.64 -3.56
C TYR A 112 4.86 -5.20 -2.80
N ASP A 113 4.65 -4.52 -1.68
CA ASP A 113 5.69 -4.20 -0.71
C ASP A 113 5.89 -5.41 0.21
N CYS A 114 7.09 -5.98 0.25
CA CYS A 114 7.31 -7.21 1.01
C CYS A 114 7.19 -7.03 2.53
N GLU A 115 7.47 -5.85 3.07
CA GLU A 115 7.25 -5.56 4.48
C GLU A 115 5.75 -5.61 4.81
N ARG A 116 4.93 -5.00 3.93
CA ARG A 116 3.47 -5.00 4.07
C ARG A 116 2.86 -6.38 3.83
N VAL A 117 3.35 -7.14 2.85
CA VAL A 117 2.94 -8.55 2.63
C VAL A 117 3.16 -9.36 3.90
N CYS A 118 4.37 -9.32 4.45
CA CYS A 118 4.65 -10.09 5.66
C CYS A 118 3.80 -9.63 6.84
N ARG A 119 3.58 -8.32 6.99
CA ARG A 119 2.78 -7.75 8.07
C ARG A 119 1.29 -8.12 7.98
N TYR A 120 0.67 -7.91 6.82
CA TYR A 120 -0.78 -8.00 6.69
C TYR A 120 -1.27 -9.38 6.26
N ASP A 121 -0.60 -10.03 5.31
CA ASP A 121 -0.99 -11.34 4.78
C ASP A 121 -0.51 -12.49 5.66
N MET A 122 0.76 -12.42 6.10
CA MET A 122 1.42 -13.53 6.80
C MET A 122 1.50 -13.36 8.32
N GLY A 123 1.12 -12.20 8.87
CA GLY A 123 1.21 -11.90 10.30
C GLY A 123 2.62 -11.97 10.88
N GLY A 124 3.64 -11.77 10.04
CA GLY A 124 5.05 -11.94 10.35
C GLY A 124 5.88 -10.69 10.07
N THR A 125 7.19 -10.82 10.25
CA THR A 125 8.16 -9.77 9.92
C THR A 125 8.90 -10.13 8.64
N TYR A 126 9.08 -9.16 7.75
CA TYR A 126 9.87 -9.37 6.54
C TYR A 126 11.34 -9.57 6.89
N THR A 127 11.94 -10.61 6.30
CA THR A 127 13.33 -10.99 6.56
C THR A 127 14.37 -10.12 5.85
N GLY A 128 13.93 -9.23 4.95
CA GLY A 128 14.82 -8.53 4.02
C GLY A 128 15.15 -9.33 2.77
N GLU A 129 14.40 -10.40 2.48
CA GLU A 129 14.67 -11.30 1.35
C GLU A 129 13.44 -11.47 0.47
N CYS A 130 13.53 -10.99 -0.77
CA CYS A 130 12.59 -11.31 -1.83
C CYS A 130 13.29 -12.21 -2.85
N GLY A 131 12.73 -13.40 -3.10
CA GLY A 131 13.27 -14.29 -4.14
C GLY A 131 12.64 -15.67 -4.13
N ALA A 132 13.04 -16.50 -5.10
CA ALA A 132 12.58 -17.88 -5.17
C ALA A 132 13.27 -18.80 -4.14
N VAL A 133 14.42 -18.36 -3.60
CA VAL A 133 15.21 -19.10 -2.62
C VAL A 133 15.59 -18.15 -1.48
N SER A 134 15.38 -18.56 -0.23
CA SER A 134 15.81 -17.81 0.96
C SER A 134 17.32 -17.95 1.22
N SER A 135 17.88 -17.13 2.11
CA SER A 135 19.26 -17.29 2.60
C SER A 135 19.50 -18.59 3.37
N SER A 136 18.45 -19.14 3.98
CA SER A 136 18.47 -20.46 4.63
C SER A 136 18.38 -21.62 3.63
N GLY A 137 18.21 -21.35 2.33
CA GLY A 137 18.14 -22.33 1.27
C GLY A 137 16.75 -22.95 1.06
N GLN A 138 15.71 -22.39 1.67
CA GLN A 138 14.33 -22.79 1.39
C GLN A 138 13.95 -22.33 -0.02
N VAL A 139 13.26 -23.18 -0.78
CA VAL A 139 12.84 -22.89 -2.15
C VAL A 139 11.32 -22.78 -2.17
N SER A 140 10.80 -21.75 -2.82
CA SER A 140 9.36 -21.55 -3.01
C SER A 140 8.88 -22.27 -4.28
N ASP A 141 7.83 -23.08 -4.14
CA ASP A 141 7.15 -23.73 -5.27
C ASP A 141 6.35 -22.74 -6.14
N HIS A 142 6.18 -21.50 -5.66
CA HIS A 142 5.44 -20.43 -6.34
C HIS A 142 6.36 -19.44 -7.08
N GLY A 143 7.66 -19.71 -7.15
CA GLY A 143 8.65 -18.77 -7.66
C GLY A 143 8.99 -17.71 -6.63
N ALA A 144 9.21 -16.47 -7.08
CA ALA A 144 9.64 -15.37 -6.21
C ALA A 144 8.61 -15.03 -5.12
N VAL A 145 9.02 -14.98 -3.85
CA VAL A 145 8.16 -14.64 -2.70
C VAL A 145 8.85 -13.64 -1.79
N CYS A 146 8.07 -12.94 -0.97
CA CYS A 146 8.56 -12.22 0.19
C CYS A 146 8.78 -13.22 1.34
N TRP A 147 10.02 -13.40 1.79
CA TRP A 147 10.30 -14.32 2.89
C TRP A 147 9.99 -13.65 4.23
N CYS A 148 9.10 -14.28 5.01
CA CYS A 148 8.62 -13.75 6.27
C CYS A 148 9.02 -14.67 7.43
N GLU A 149 9.41 -14.09 8.56
CA GLU A 149 9.50 -14.75 9.85
C GLU A 149 8.14 -14.65 10.55
N VAL A 150 7.44 -15.78 10.62
CA VAL A 150 6.17 -15.90 11.36
C VAL A 150 6.49 -16.15 12.83
N GLN A 151 5.87 -15.39 13.74
CA GLN A 151 6.03 -15.53 15.19
C GLN A 151 5.10 -16.59 15.78
#